data_AF-A0A1G1Q565-F1
#
_entry.id   AF-A0A1G1Q565-F1
#
_cell.length_a   1.000
_cell.length_b   1.000
_cell.length_c   1.000
_cell.angle_alpha   90.00
_cell.angle_beta   90.00
_cell.angle_gamma   90.00
#
_symmetry.space_group_name_H-M   'P 1'
#
loop_
_entity.id
_entity.type
_entity.pdbx_description
1 polymer ?
#
loop_
_entity_poly.entity_id
_entity_poly.type
_entity_poly.pdbx_seq_one_letter_code
_entity_poly.pdbx_strand_id
1 'polypeptide(L)'
;MSRQLEPEVMDSPESVQAYDELDRLFGEILFQGFAESALRLSGPSGRVLDVGAGPGWIPIRLAILSPDYRIDAIDLSAPMLELAREHAKAFGVARRIRFSLGDAKRLPFEDQRFDLVLCHNLLHQLPDPLVALREINRVAKPDGALLIRDVRRLARPWMDLALPFYCLRYRPRLKQLTRDSFRAGLTRGEFTRLVASAGIERAKVRSFFLTHLGLERPARAQMAAAAEPILLGSLPTRLMKSLYLSNLADHFDA
;
A
#
# COMPACT_ATOMS: atom_id res chain seq x y z
N MET A 1 21.65 -13.33 -3.56
CA MET A 1 21.03 -14.15 -2.49
C MET A 1 19.63 -14.54 -2.92
N SER A 2 19.27 -15.80 -2.69
CA SER A 2 17.91 -16.33 -2.89
C SER A 2 16.92 -15.64 -1.94
N ARG A 3 15.66 -15.58 -2.37
CA ARG A 3 14.53 -15.09 -1.57
C ARG A 3 14.28 -16.05 -0.40
N GLN A 4 14.06 -15.53 0.81
CA GLN A 4 13.68 -16.32 1.98
C GLN A 4 12.31 -15.85 2.46
N LEU A 5 11.30 -16.72 2.42
CA LEU A 5 9.93 -16.34 2.75
C LEU A 5 9.72 -16.20 4.26
N GLU A 6 8.88 -15.24 4.63
CA GLU A 6 8.23 -15.19 5.94
C GLU A 6 6.99 -16.12 5.96
N PRO A 7 6.42 -16.42 7.14
CA PRO A 7 5.09 -17.00 7.21
C PRO A 7 4.08 -16.17 6.41
N GLU A 8 3.27 -16.83 5.58
CA GLU A 8 2.30 -16.16 4.71
C GLU A 8 1.11 -15.58 5.50
N VAL A 9 0.79 -16.17 6.66
CA VAL A 9 -0.33 -15.74 7.50
C VAL A 9 0.16 -15.42 8.91
N MET A 10 -0.29 -14.28 9.43
CA MET A 10 -0.02 -13.83 10.79
C MET A 10 -1.24 -14.04 11.67
N ASP A 11 -1.25 -15.14 12.41
CA ASP A 11 -2.37 -15.49 13.29
C ASP A 11 -2.01 -15.45 14.78
N SER A 12 -0.72 -15.37 15.11
CA SER A 12 -0.27 -15.27 16.50
C SER A 12 -0.57 -13.86 17.04
N PRO A 13 -1.21 -13.71 18.22
CA PRO A 13 -1.50 -12.40 18.81
C PRO A 13 -0.27 -11.50 18.92
N GLU A 14 0.88 -12.08 19.28
CA GLU A 14 2.12 -11.32 19.44
C GLU A 14 2.70 -10.85 18.10
N SER A 15 2.46 -11.60 17.02
CA SER A 15 2.88 -11.22 15.68
C SER A 15 1.97 -10.12 15.15
N VAL A 16 0.66 -10.29 15.29
CA VAL A 16 -0.35 -9.28 14.94
C VAL A 16 -0.05 -7.94 15.62
N GLN A 17 0.20 -7.93 16.93
CA GLN A 17 0.56 -6.73 17.67
C GLN A 17 1.89 -6.10 17.21
N ALA A 18 2.91 -6.92 16.92
CA ALA A 18 4.20 -6.42 16.49
C ALA A 18 4.14 -5.76 15.10
N TYR A 19 3.38 -6.31 14.16
CA TYR A 19 3.20 -5.71 12.84
C TYR A 19 2.33 -4.45 12.90
N ASP A 20 1.29 -4.42 13.73
CA ASP A 20 0.54 -3.19 13.95
C ASP A 20 1.38 -2.09 14.63
N GLU A 21 2.26 -2.45 15.59
CA GLU A 21 3.24 -1.52 16.17
C GLU A 21 4.21 -0.99 15.09
N LEU A 22 4.69 -1.86 14.19
CA LEU A 22 5.55 -1.47 13.07
C LEU A 22 4.83 -0.48 12.14
N ASP A 23 3.57 -0.75 11.81
CA ASP A 23 2.74 0.09 10.96
C ASP A 23 2.37 1.42 11.62
N ARG A 24 2.21 1.48 12.95
CA ARG A 24 2.08 2.76 13.68
C ARG A 24 3.41 3.53 13.68
N LEU A 25 4.52 2.81 13.88
CA LEU A 25 5.92 3.23 13.73
C LEU A 25 6.18 4.09 12.48
N PHE A 26 5.75 3.55 11.35
CA PHE A 26 6.21 3.93 10.01
C PHE A 26 5.09 4.43 9.09
N GLY A 27 3.88 3.96 9.35
CA GLY A 27 2.75 4.08 8.46
C GLY A 27 2.17 5.48 8.38
N GLU A 28 2.38 6.37 9.37
CA GLU A 28 1.87 7.74 9.28
C GLU A 28 2.37 8.47 8.05
N ILE A 29 3.68 8.63 7.89
CA ILE A 29 4.23 9.32 6.73
C ILE A 29 4.15 8.43 5.48
N LEU A 30 4.47 7.14 5.59
CA LEU A 30 4.55 6.26 4.43
C LEU A 30 3.19 5.95 3.81
N PHE A 31 2.16 5.67 4.64
CA PHE A 31 0.84 5.36 4.13
C PHE A 31 0.06 6.63 3.80
N GLN A 32 0.35 7.78 4.43
CA GLN A 32 -0.15 9.07 3.95
C GLN A 32 0.33 9.34 2.53
N GLY A 33 1.64 9.26 2.27
CA GLY A 33 2.19 9.45 0.92
C GLY A 33 1.71 8.38 -0.07
N PHE A 34 1.43 7.15 0.41
CA PHE A 34 0.80 6.10 -0.40
C PHE A 34 -0.64 6.47 -0.79
N ALA A 35 -1.45 6.90 0.17
CA ALA A 35 -2.84 7.28 -0.03
C ALA A 35 -2.97 8.53 -0.92
N GLU A 36 -2.09 9.51 -0.75
CA GLU A 36 -2.02 10.67 -1.65
C GLU A 36 -1.64 10.28 -3.09
N SER A 37 -0.71 9.32 -3.23
CA SER A 37 -0.37 8.75 -4.54
C SER A 37 -1.57 8.02 -5.15
N ALA A 38 -2.36 7.31 -4.35
CA ALA A 38 -3.58 6.66 -4.79
C ALA A 38 -4.59 7.70 -5.33
N LEU A 39 -4.87 8.76 -4.56
CA LEU A 39 -5.75 9.85 -5.01
C LEU A 39 -5.26 10.50 -6.30
N ARG A 40 -3.95 10.75 -6.44
CA ARG A 40 -3.38 11.31 -7.67
C ARG A 40 -3.53 10.37 -8.87
N LEU A 41 -3.47 9.06 -8.66
CA LEU A 41 -3.50 8.07 -9.73
C LEU A 41 -4.93 7.71 -10.16
N SER A 42 -5.90 7.69 -9.25
CA SER A 42 -7.29 7.31 -9.56
C SER A 42 -8.25 8.50 -9.66
N GLY A 43 -7.93 9.64 -9.05
CA GLY A 43 -8.88 10.72 -8.82
C GLY A 43 -9.61 10.56 -7.48
N PRO A 44 -10.48 11.53 -7.12
CA PRO A 44 -11.01 11.68 -5.77
C PRO A 44 -12.22 10.80 -5.45
N SER A 45 -12.71 9.95 -6.36
CA SER A 45 -13.89 9.11 -6.15
C SER A 45 -13.77 7.78 -6.89
N GLY A 46 -14.56 6.78 -6.50
CA GLY A 46 -14.60 5.47 -7.16
C GLY A 46 -14.66 4.28 -6.21
N ARG A 47 -14.73 3.08 -6.79
CA ARG A 47 -14.62 1.81 -6.06
C ARG A 47 -13.14 1.44 -5.89
N VAL A 48 -12.73 1.27 -4.65
CA VAL A 48 -11.35 0.96 -4.27
C VAL A 48 -11.29 -0.44 -3.66
N LEU A 49 -10.30 -1.23 -4.06
CA LEU A 49 -9.94 -2.47 -3.38
C LEU A 49 -8.56 -2.32 -2.75
N ASP A 50 -8.42 -2.64 -1.47
CA ASP A 50 -7.13 -2.85 -0.82
C ASP A 50 -6.89 -4.33 -0.54
N VAL A 51 -5.80 -4.88 -1.09
CA VAL A 51 -5.45 -6.30 -1.03
C VAL A 51 -4.28 -6.50 -0.04
N GLY A 52 -4.53 -7.27 1.03
CA GLY A 52 -3.60 -7.38 2.14
C GLY A 52 -3.69 -6.16 3.06
N ALA A 53 -4.91 -5.83 3.48
CA ALA A 53 -5.21 -4.59 4.21
C ALA A 53 -4.60 -4.55 5.62
N GLY A 54 -4.17 -5.69 6.17
CA GLY A 54 -3.59 -5.82 7.49
C GLY A 54 -4.47 -5.15 8.56
N PRO A 55 -3.89 -4.34 9.47
CA PRO A 55 -4.63 -3.63 10.51
C PRO A 55 -5.40 -2.39 10.00
N GLY A 56 -5.58 -2.24 8.68
CA GLY A 56 -6.55 -1.31 8.08
C GLY A 56 -6.09 0.14 7.94
N TRP A 57 -4.82 0.46 8.19
CA TRP A 57 -4.33 1.84 8.19
C TRP A 57 -4.43 2.56 6.84
N ILE A 58 -4.15 1.87 5.73
CA ILE A 58 -4.28 2.43 4.36
C ILE A 58 -5.75 2.72 4.01
N PRO A 59 -6.71 1.78 4.14
CA PRO A 59 -8.10 2.05 3.78
C PRO A 59 -8.75 3.09 4.70
N ILE A 60 -8.33 3.18 5.97
CA ILE A 60 -8.74 4.25 6.89
C ILE A 60 -8.26 5.62 6.38
N ARG A 61 -6.99 5.76 5.99
CA ARG A 61 -6.47 7.03 5.44
C ARG A 61 -7.16 7.42 4.14
N LEU A 62 -7.38 6.46 3.23
CA LEU A 62 -8.09 6.71 1.98
C LEU A 62 -9.52 7.17 2.23
N ALA A 63 -10.21 6.57 3.19
CA ALA A 63 -11.52 7.04 3.61
C ALA A 63 -11.41 8.49 4.10
N ILE A 64 -10.48 8.82 5.00
CA ILE A 64 -10.36 10.20 5.50
C ILE A 64 -10.09 11.21 4.37
N LEU A 65 -9.20 10.87 3.42
CA LEU A 65 -8.79 11.76 2.32
C LEU A 65 -9.86 11.91 1.22
N SER A 66 -10.67 10.89 1.00
CA SER A 66 -11.74 10.91 -0.02
C SER A 66 -13.07 10.39 0.56
N PRO A 67 -14.04 11.29 0.78
CA PRO A 67 -15.40 10.92 1.17
C PRO A 67 -16.12 10.03 0.14
N ASP A 68 -15.77 10.17 -1.14
CA ASP A 68 -16.47 9.53 -2.27
C ASP A 68 -15.86 8.17 -2.68
N TYR A 69 -14.85 7.68 -1.95
CA TYR A 69 -14.40 6.31 -2.10
C TYR A 69 -15.35 5.32 -1.43
N ARG A 70 -15.60 4.22 -2.14
CA ARG A 70 -16.24 3.01 -1.61
C ARG A 70 -15.18 1.93 -1.53
N ILE A 71 -14.76 1.59 -0.31
CA ILE A 71 -13.57 0.77 -0.09
C ILE A 71 -13.98 -0.64 0.30
N ASP A 72 -13.59 -1.62 -0.51
CA ASP A 72 -13.50 -3.02 -0.11
C ASP A 72 -12.04 -3.28 0.34
N ALA A 73 -11.83 -3.89 1.50
CA ALA A 73 -10.51 -4.18 2.04
C ALA A 73 -10.45 -5.65 2.46
N ILE A 74 -9.46 -6.39 1.97
CA ILE A 74 -9.34 -7.82 2.23
C ILE A 74 -8.01 -8.19 2.86
N ASP A 75 -8.03 -9.20 3.71
CA ASP A 75 -6.84 -9.81 4.28
C ASP A 75 -7.10 -11.29 4.55
N LEU A 76 -6.04 -12.10 4.61
CA LEU A 76 -6.13 -13.52 4.91
C LEU A 76 -6.09 -13.79 6.43
N SER A 77 -5.62 -12.83 7.23
CA SER A 77 -5.60 -12.90 8.70
C SER A 77 -6.88 -12.33 9.31
N ALA A 78 -7.67 -13.20 9.94
CA ALA A 78 -8.86 -12.78 10.69
C ALA A 78 -8.52 -11.81 11.86
N PRO A 79 -7.47 -12.06 12.67
CA PRO A 79 -7.05 -11.14 13.72
C PRO A 79 -6.68 -9.73 13.22
N MET A 80 -6.02 -9.63 12.06
CA MET A 80 -5.71 -8.33 11.45
C MET A 80 -6.99 -7.56 11.07
N LEU A 81 -7.98 -8.25 10.52
CA LEU A 81 -9.27 -7.64 10.18
C LEU A 81 -10.08 -7.23 11.40
N GLU A 82 -9.92 -7.89 12.55
CA GLU A 82 -10.51 -7.46 13.81
C GLU A 82 -9.93 -6.10 14.25
N LEU A 83 -8.60 -5.98 14.29
CA LEU A 83 -7.93 -4.70 14.56
C LEU A 83 -8.32 -3.61 13.55
N ALA A 84 -8.39 -3.96 12.26
CA ALA A 84 -8.79 -3.01 11.22
C ALA A 84 -10.18 -2.42 11.45
N ARG A 85 -11.13 -3.24 11.91
CA ARG A 85 -12.49 -2.79 12.25
C ARG A 85 -12.49 -1.89 13.49
N GLU A 86 -11.70 -2.22 14.51
CA GLU A 86 -11.55 -1.41 15.72
C GLU A 86 -10.95 -0.03 15.38
N HIS A 87 -9.87 -0.01 14.61
CA HIS A 87 -9.25 1.22 14.12
C HIS A 87 -10.24 2.04 13.29
N ALA A 88 -10.92 1.43 12.31
CA ALA A 88 -11.88 2.15 11.48
C ALA A 88 -13.05 2.75 12.30
N LYS A 89 -13.46 2.11 13.40
CA LYS A 89 -14.43 2.65 14.34
C LYS A 89 -13.87 3.85 15.12
N ALA A 90 -12.64 3.73 15.63
CA ALA A 90 -11.97 4.81 16.36
C ALA A 90 -11.79 6.08 15.50
N PHE A 91 -11.50 5.93 14.21
CA PHE A 91 -11.37 7.04 13.26
C PHE A 91 -12.70 7.48 12.62
N GLY A 92 -13.84 6.91 13.03
CA GLY A 92 -15.16 7.31 12.54
C GLY A 92 -15.46 6.97 11.07
N VAL A 93 -14.72 6.03 10.46
CA VAL A 93 -14.83 5.68 9.03
C VAL A 93 -15.37 4.27 8.77
N ALA A 94 -15.72 3.51 9.82
CA ALA A 94 -16.19 2.12 9.72
C ALA A 94 -17.32 1.87 8.71
N ARG A 95 -18.20 2.86 8.46
CA ARG A 95 -19.30 2.71 7.48
C ARG A 95 -18.86 2.79 6.03
N ARG A 96 -17.62 3.21 5.75
CA ARG A 96 -17.09 3.45 4.40
C ARG A 96 -16.12 2.39 3.91
N ILE A 97 -15.76 1.46 4.80
CA ILE A 97 -14.81 0.39 4.53
C ILE A 97 -15.46 -0.95 4.83
N ARG A 98 -15.48 -1.83 3.84
CA ARG A 98 -15.94 -3.20 4.01
C ARG A 98 -14.73 -4.12 4.15
N PHE A 99 -14.51 -4.61 5.37
CA PHE A 99 -13.46 -5.58 5.68
C PHE A 99 -13.96 -7.01 5.53
N SER A 100 -13.29 -7.83 4.69
CA SER A 100 -13.64 -9.24 4.47
C SER A 100 -12.42 -10.14 4.41
N LEU A 101 -12.55 -11.35 4.97
CA LEU A 101 -11.53 -12.40 4.86
C LEU A 101 -11.41 -12.85 3.40
N GLY A 102 -10.19 -12.92 2.87
CA GLY A 102 -9.98 -13.34 1.49
C GLY A 102 -8.51 -13.57 1.13
N ASP A 103 -8.27 -14.47 0.19
CA ASP A 103 -6.93 -14.77 -0.34
C ASP A 103 -6.66 -13.91 -1.58
N ALA A 104 -5.54 -13.18 -1.57
CA ALA A 104 -5.09 -12.38 -2.71
C ALA A 104 -4.84 -13.21 -3.98
N LYS A 105 -4.60 -14.52 -3.84
CA LYS A 105 -4.42 -15.47 -4.94
C LYS A 105 -5.75 -15.89 -5.59
N ARG A 106 -6.89 -15.56 -4.97
CA ARG A 106 -8.23 -15.81 -5.51
C ARG A 106 -9.23 -14.80 -4.94
N LEU A 107 -9.28 -13.64 -5.55
CA LEU A 107 -10.10 -12.53 -5.13
C LEU A 107 -11.60 -12.82 -5.38
N PRO A 108 -12.48 -12.70 -4.37
CA PRO A 108 -13.91 -13.00 -4.48
C PRO A 108 -14.69 -11.85 -5.16
N PHE A 109 -14.14 -11.31 -6.24
CA PHE A 109 -14.68 -10.18 -6.97
C PHE A 109 -14.71 -10.48 -8.47
N GLU A 110 -15.70 -9.92 -9.15
CA GLU A 110 -15.83 -9.96 -10.60
C GLU A 110 -14.68 -9.21 -11.30
N ASP A 111 -14.44 -9.58 -12.55
CA ASP A 111 -13.50 -8.91 -13.43
C ASP A 111 -13.84 -7.42 -13.57
N GLN A 112 -12.82 -6.58 -13.69
CA GLN A 112 -12.95 -5.17 -14.06
C GLN A 112 -13.92 -4.36 -13.17
N ARG A 113 -14.00 -4.70 -11.89
CA ARG A 113 -14.92 -4.09 -10.92
C ARG A 113 -14.41 -2.78 -10.33
N PHE A 114 -13.09 -2.66 -10.10
CA PHE A 114 -12.53 -1.58 -9.29
C PHE A 114 -11.87 -0.47 -10.12
N ASP A 115 -12.13 0.78 -9.72
CA ASP A 115 -11.51 1.98 -10.29
C ASP A 115 -10.07 2.15 -9.81
N LEU A 116 -9.76 1.63 -8.62
CA LEU A 116 -8.44 1.58 -8.02
C LEU A 116 -8.25 0.25 -7.30
N VAL A 117 -7.14 -0.44 -7.55
CA VAL A 117 -6.71 -1.59 -6.73
C VAL A 117 -5.34 -1.30 -6.13
N LEU A 118 -5.23 -1.53 -4.83
CA LEU A 118 -4.07 -1.30 -3.99
C LEU A 118 -3.53 -2.61 -3.44
N CYS A 119 -2.21 -2.65 -3.24
CA CYS A 119 -1.55 -3.74 -2.54
C CYS A 119 -0.27 -3.18 -1.90
N HIS A 120 -0.17 -3.25 -0.59
CA HIS A 120 0.98 -2.72 0.15
C HIS A 120 1.56 -3.78 1.09
N ASN A 121 2.88 -4.03 1.02
CA ASN A 121 3.60 -4.97 1.91
C ASN A 121 2.97 -6.37 2.01
N LEU A 122 2.62 -6.98 0.87
CA LEU A 122 2.01 -8.32 0.81
C LEU A 122 2.78 -9.28 -0.10
N LEU A 123 3.23 -8.83 -1.27
CA LEU A 123 3.81 -9.69 -2.30
C LEU A 123 5.07 -10.42 -1.83
N HIS A 124 5.86 -9.82 -0.92
CA HIS A 124 7.02 -10.49 -0.33
C HIS A 124 6.66 -11.70 0.53
N GLN A 125 5.43 -11.79 1.04
CA GLN A 125 4.95 -12.93 1.84
C GLN A 125 4.46 -14.08 0.95
N LEU A 126 4.05 -13.79 -0.30
CA LEU A 126 3.48 -14.77 -1.21
C LEU A 126 4.55 -15.65 -1.85
N PRO A 127 4.46 -17.00 -1.77
CA PRO A 127 5.38 -17.89 -2.47
C PRO A 127 5.39 -17.65 -3.99
N ASP A 128 4.21 -17.46 -4.57
CA ASP A 128 4.02 -17.09 -5.98
C ASP A 128 3.24 -15.77 -6.11
N PRO A 129 3.95 -14.62 -6.15
CA PRO A 129 3.31 -13.31 -6.30
C PRO A 129 2.63 -13.11 -7.66
N LEU A 130 2.95 -13.92 -8.67
CA LEU A 130 2.37 -13.79 -10.01
C LEU A 130 0.86 -14.04 -9.99
N VAL A 131 0.40 -14.99 -9.18
CA VAL A 131 -1.02 -15.33 -9.06
C VAL A 131 -1.80 -14.14 -8.50
N ALA A 132 -1.31 -13.52 -7.42
CA ALA A 132 -1.94 -12.34 -6.85
C ALA A 132 -1.90 -11.13 -7.80
N LEU A 133 -0.79 -10.91 -8.51
CA LEU A 133 -0.70 -9.83 -9.50
C LEU A 133 -1.70 -10.01 -10.65
N ARG A 134 -1.95 -11.26 -11.09
CA ARG A 134 -2.98 -11.56 -12.10
C ARG A 134 -4.38 -11.29 -11.57
N GLU A 135 -4.69 -11.69 -10.35
CA GLU A 135 -5.98 -11.40 -9.72
C GLU A 135 -6.19 -9.89 -9.54
N ILE A 136 -5.18 -9.16 -9.06
CA ILE A 136 -5.20 -7.69 -8.95
C ILE A 136 -5.48 -7.05 -10.31
N ASN A 137 -4.82 -7.53 -11.38
CA ASN A 137 -5.06 -7.03 -12.73
C ASN A 137 -6.46 -7.37 -13.24
N ARG A 138 -6.96 -8.58 -12.97
CA ARG A 138 -8.28 -9.08 -13.39
C ARG A 138 -9.41 -8.23 -12.81
N VAL A 139 -9.38 -7.96 -11.50
CA VAL A 139 -10.46 -7.22 -10.83
C VAL A 139 -10.39 -5.70 -11.06
N ALA A 140 -9.24 -5.18 -11.51
CA ALA A 140 -9.10 -3.78 -11.85
C ALA A 140 -9.72 -3.48 -13.23
N LYS A 141 -10.44 -2.35 -13.33
CA LYS A 141 -10.91 -1.86 -14.63
C LYS A 141 -9.74 -1.65 -15.59
N PRO A 142 -9.91 -1.86 -16.91
CA PRO A 142 -8.86 -1.61 -17.90
C PRO A 142 -8.35 -0.16 -17.86
N ASP A 143 -9.24 0.79 -17.60
CA ASP A 143 -8.94 2.23 -17.46
C ASP A 143 -8.70 2.68 -16.02
N GLY A 144 -8.83 1.76 -15.05
CA GLY A 144 -8.63 2.01 -13.63
C GLY A 144 -7.15 2.06 -13.24
N ALA A 145 -6.91 2.58 -12.03
CA ALA A 145 -5.58 2.70 -11.47
C ALA A 145 -5.14 1.43 -10.73
N LEU A 146 -3.83 1.18 -10.73
CA LEU A 146 -3.18 0.22 -9.84
C LEU A 146 -2.05 0.92 -9.10
N LEU A 147 -1.96 0.67 -7.81
CA LEU A 147 -0.83 1.13 -7.01
C LEU A 147 -0.38 0.00 -6.07
N ILE A 148 0.81 -0.51 -6.34
CA ILE A 148 1.42 -1.60 -5.57
C ILE A 148 2.73 -1.07 -5.00
N ARG A 149 3.00 -1.33 -3.72
CA ARG A 149 4.29 -1.03 -3.12
C ARG A 149 4.70 -2.11 -2.13
N ASP A 150 5.96 -2.53 -2.21
CA ASP A 150 6.45 -3.64 -1.42
C ASP A 150 7.93 -3.46 -1.07
N VAL A 151 8.37 -4.11 -0.01
CA VAL A 151 9.77 -4.14 0.39
C VAL A 151 10.60 -4.86 -0.66
N ARG A 152 11.82 -4.36 -0.87
CA ARG A 152 12.76 -4.96 -1.83
C ARG A 152 13.83 -5.77 -1.14
N ARG A 153 14.36 -6.76 -1.86
CA ARG A 153 15.52 -7.51 -1.36
C ARG A 153 16.74 -6.60 -1.22
N LEU A 154 17.23 -6.43 0.00
CA LEU A 154 18.48 -5.72 0.29
C LEU A 154 19.66 -6.70 0.29
N ALA A 155 20.82 -6.24 -0.19
CA ALA A 155 22.03 -7.04 -0.10
C ALA A 155 22.52 -7.10 1.36
N ARG A 156 23.10 -8.22 1.78
CA ARG A 156 23.51 -8.46 3.18
C ARG A 156 24.39 -7.36 3.78
N PRO A 157 25.42 -6.82 3.10
CA PRO A 157 26.20 -5.72 3.66
C PRO A 157 25.36 -4.47 3.95
N TRP A 158 24.39 -4.15 3.10
CA TRP A 158 23.47 -3.05 3.33
C TRP A 158 22.47 -3.34 4.46
N MET A 159 21.99 -4.59 4.57
CA MET A 159 21.13 -4.98 5.70
C MET A 159 21.87 -4.87 7.03
N ASP A 160 23.11 -5.33 7.11
CA ASP A 160 23.87 -5.34 8.36
C ASP A 160 24.34 -3.94 8.76
N LEU A 161 24.62 -3.06 7.78
CA LEU A 161 25.08 -1.69 8.04
C LEU A 161 23.93 -0.68 8.22
N ALA A 162 22.93 -0.67 7.33
CA ALA A 162 21.91 0.39 7.31
C ALA A 162 20.71 0.09 8.22
N LEU A 163 20.34 -1.18 8.39
CA LEU A 163 19.16 -1.55 9.18
C LEU A 163 19.25 -1.16 10.66
N PRO A 164 20.41 -1.29 11.35
CA PRO A 164 20.53 -0.85 12.74
C PRO A 164 20.26 0.65 12.94
N PHE A 165 20.61 1.49 11.95
CA PHE A 165 20.32 2.92 11.98
C PHE A 165 18.88 3.24 11.56
N TYR A 166 18.40 2.59 10.49
CA TYR A 166 17.03 2.74 10.00
C TYR A 166 16.00 2.34 11.07
N CYS A 167 16.30 1.28 11.82
CA CYS A 167 15.47 0.73 12.88
C CYS A 167 16.02 1.09 14.27
N LEU A 168 16.75 2.20 14.46
CA LEU A 168 17.45 2.49 15.73
C LEU A 168 16.52 2.39 16.95
N ARG A 169 15.31 2.96 16.82
CA ARG A 169 14.26 3.01 17.85
C ARG A 169 13.48 1.70 18.02
N TYR A 170 13.75 0.69 17.19
CA TYR A 170 12.98 -0.55 17.20
C TYR A 170 13.43 -1.46 18.32
N ARG A 171 12.44 -2.09 18.95
CA ARG A 171 12.66 -3.25 19.80
C ARG A 171 13.28 -4.40 18.98
N PRO A 172 14.04 -5.32 19.61
CA PRO A 172 14.71 -6.42 18.90
C PRO A 172 13.80 -7.22 17.97
N ARG A 173 12.55 -7.48 18.40
CA ARG A 173 11.55 -8.18 17.59
C ARG A 173 11.24 -7.46 16.28
N LEU A 174 10.99 -6.15 16.33
CA LEU A 174 10.69 -5.36 15.12
C LEU A 174 11.89 -5.32 14.17
N LYS A 175 13.12 -5.22 14.70
CA LYS A 175 14.35 -5.29 13.88
C LYS A 175 14.45 -6.63 13.14
N GLN A 176 14.05 -7.72 13.79
CA GLN A 176 14.04 -9.05 13.20
C GLN A 176 12.98 -9.16 12.10
N LEU A 177 11.75 -8.72 12.36
CA LEU A 177 10.68 -8.72 11.35
C LEU A 177 11.10 -7.93 10.11
N THR A 178 11.59 -6.70 10.28
CA THR A 178 12.04 -5.89 9.14
C THR A 178 13.18 -6.55 8.36
N ARG A 179 14.10 -7.25 9.04
CA ARG A 179 15.17 -8.00 8.38
C ARG A 179 14.62 -9.15 7.55
N ASP A 180 13.65 -9.87 8.08
CA ASP A 180 13.02 -10.98 7.38
C ASP A 180 12.23 -10.46 6.17
N SER A 181 11.63 -9.28 6.26
CA SER A 181 10.82 -8.74 5.16
C SER A 181 11.73 -8.31 4.01
N PHE A 182 12.89 -7.73 4.34
CA PHE A 182 13.94 -7.45 3.35
C PHE A 182 14.58 -8.72 2.76
N ARG A 183 14.56 -9.88 3.43
CA ARG A 183 15.02 -11.15 2.83
C ARG A 183 13.95 -11.77 1.93
N ALA A 184 12.69 -11.58 2.29
CA ALA A 184 11.51 -12.04 1.55
C ALA A 184 11.19 -11.18 0.33
N GLY A 185 11.63 -9.92 0.34
CA GLY A 185 11.41 -8.96 -0.73
C GLY A 185 11.85 -9.44 -2.12
N LEU A 186 11.23 -8.87 -3.14
CA LEU A 186 11.61 -9.09 -4.54
C LEU A 186 12.77 -8.16 -4.92
N THR A 187 13.64 -8.62 -5.82
CA THR A 187 14.56 -7.71 -6.51
C THR A 187 13.80 -6.92 -7.57
N ARG A 188 14.35 -5.79 -8.01
CA ARG A 188 13.74 -4.99 -9.10
C ARG A 188 13.56 -5.81 -10.38
N GLY A 189 14.53 -6.66 -10.74
CA GLY A 189 14.45 -7.50 -11.92
C GLY A 189 13.36 -8.58 -11.81
N GLU A 190 13.24 -9.24 -10.66
CA GLU A 190 12.15 -10.19 -10.40
C GLU A 190 10.78 -9.49 -10.45
N PHE A 191 10.63 -8.36 -9.76
CA PHE A 191 9.38 -7.60 -9.74
C PHE A 191 8.96 -7.13 -11.14
N THR A 192 9.87 -6.56 -11.93
CA THR A 192 9.58 -6.14 -13.31
C THR A 192 9.13 -7.30 -14.19
N ARG A 193 9.76 -8.48 -14.09
CA ARG A 193 9.34 -9.67 -14.83
C ARG A 193 7.95 -10.14 -14.42
N LEU A 194 7.67 -10.18 -13.13
CA LEU A 194 6.36 -10.57 -12.59
C LEU A 194 5.25 -9.64 -13.08
N VAL A 195 5.48 -8.32 -13.04
CA VAL A 195 4.54 -7.31 -13.56
C VAL A 195 4.26 -7.54 -15.05
N ALA A 196 5.29 -7.79 -15.85
CA ALA A 196 5.13 -8.08 -17.28
C ALA A 196 4.35 -9.38 -17.51
N SER A 197 4.70 -10.46 -16.79
CA SER A 197 4.02 -11.77 -16.88
C SER A 197 2.58 -11.77 -16.35
N ALA A 198 2.22 -10.79 -15.52
CA ALA A 198 0.85 -10.58 -15.05
C ALA A 198 -0.03 -9.83 -16.08
N GLY A 199 0.55 -9.37 -17.19
CA GLY A 199 -0.18 -8.64 -18.24
C GLY A 199 -0.61 -7.24 -17.81
N ILE A 200 0.11 -6.61 -16.87
CA ILE A 200 -0.25 -5.28 -16.38
C ILE A 200 0.31 -4.22 -17.34
N GLU A 201 -0.52 -3.78 -18.28
CA GLU A 201 -0.16 -2.74 -19.24
C GLU A 201 -0.11 -1.34 -18.61
N ARG A 202 0.57 -0.41 -19.30
CA ARG A 202 0.73 1.02 -18.92
C ARG A 202 1.36 1.27 -17.55
N ALA A 203 1.92 0.24 -16.94
CA ALA A 203 2.41 0.31 -15.58
C ALA A 203 3.87 0.73 -15.52
N LYS A 204 4.20 1.61 -14.57
CA LYS A 204 5.56 2.10 -14.34
C LYS A 204 6.12 1.48 -13.07
N VAL A 205 7.19 0.71 -13.21
CA VAL A 205 7.93 0.16 -12.05
C VAL A 205 8.88 1.23 -11.51
N ARG A 206 8.74 1.56 -10.23
CA ARG A 206 9.56 2.55 -9.53
C ARG A 206 10.27 1.95 -8.32
N SER A 207 11.36 2.59 -7.93
CA SER A 207 12.00 2.38 -6.64
C SER A 207 11.65 3.54 -5.72
N PHE A 208 11.31 3.24 -4.48
CA PHE A 208 11.00 4.23 -3.46
C PHE A 208 12.07 4.10 -2.38
N PHE A 209 13.02 5.04 -2.41
CA PHE A 209 14.21 5.00 -1.58
C PHE A 209 15.00 3.69 -1.76
N LEU A 210 15.79 3.32 -0.76
CA LEU A 210 16.56 2.07 -0.72
C LEU A 210 15.69 0.85 -0.40
N THR A 211 14.49 1.03 0.19
CA THR A 211 13.78 -0.05 0.89
C THR A 211 12.59 -0.63 0.14
N HIS A 212 11.99 0.10 -0.81
CA HIS A 212 10.77 -0.34 -1.48
C HIS A 212 10.85 -0.28 -3.01
N LEU A 213 10.05 -1.12 -3.64
CA LEU A 213 9.72 -1.11 -5.06
C LEU A 213 8.22 -0.99 -5.20
N GLY A 214 7.76 -0.49 -6.33
CA GLY A 214 6.33 -0.46 -6.58
C GLY A 214 5.97 -0.31 -8.04
N LEU A 215 4.68 -0.46 -8.27
CA LEU A 215 4.02 -0.34 -9.55
C LEU A 215 3.02 0.80 -9.48
N GLU A 216 3.08 1.71 -10.44
CA GLU A 216 2.05 2.73 -10.63
C GLU A 216 1.44 2.58 -12.04
N ARG A 217 0.14 2.32 -12.10
CA ARG A 217 -0.68 2.42 -13.32
C ARG A 217 -1.71 3.52 -13.07
N PRO A 218 -1.55 4.73 -13.62
CA PRO A 218 -2.59 5.76 -13.47
C PRO A 218 -3.88 5.37 -14.19
N ALA A 219 -5.02 5.84 -13.69
CA ALA A 219 -6.28 5.79 -14.41
C ALA A 219 -6.19 6.64 -15.68
N ARG A 220 -6.87 6.21 -16.74
CA ARG A 220 -6.75 6.87 -18.07
C ARG A 220 -7.16 8.34 -18.02
N ALA A 221 -8.20 8.66 -17.25
CA ALA A 221 -8.66 10.03 -17.02
C ALA A 221 -7.57 10.92 -16.38
N GLN A 222 -6.77 10.39 -15.46
CA GLN A 222 -5.69 11.15 -14.82
C GLN A 222 -4.49 11.36 -15.75
N MET A 223 -4.28 10.47 -16.72
CA MET A 223 -3.25 10.69 -17.75
C MET A 223 -3.64 11.82 -18.71
N ALA A 224 -4.92 11.89 -19.10
CA ALA A 224 -5.43 12.96 -19.97
C ALA A 224 -5.34 14.32 -19.28
N ALA A 225 -5.74 14.41 -18.01
CA ALA A 225 -5.66 15.65 -17.23
C ALA A 225 -4.22 16.14 -17.01
N ALA A 226 -3.22 15.24 -17.00
CA ALA A 226 -1.80 15.62 -16.92
C ALA A 226 -1.21 16.10 -18.26
N ALA A 227 -1.89 15.85 -19.38
CA ALA A 227 -1.46 16.22 -20.72
C ALA A 227 -2.06 17.55 -21.21
N GLU A 228 -3.06 18.11 -20.51
CA GLU A 228 -3.58 19.45 -20.82
C GLU A 228 -2.51 20.53 -20.52
N PRO A 229 -2.25 21.45 -21.47
CA PRO A 229 -1.30 22.54 -21.23
C PRO A 229 -1.77 23.40 -20.05
N ILE A 230 -0.86 23.67 -19.12
CA ILE A 230 -1.14 24.56 -17.98
C ILE A 230 -1.29 25.99 -18.53
N LEU A 231 -2.52 26.48 -18.64
CA LEU A 231 -2.80 27.91 -18.80
C LEU A 231 -2.29 28.64 -17.54
N LEU A 232 -1.36 29.58 -17.74
CA LEU A 232 -0.56 30.30 -16.72
C LEU A 232 -1.35 31.10 -15.65
N GLY A 233 -2.68 31.00 -15.60
CA GLY A 233 -3.54 31.79 -14.70
C GLY A 233 -3.93 31.15 -13.36
N SER A 234 -3.53 29.90 -13.06
CA SER A 234 -4.07 29.15 -11.90
C SER A 234 -3.06 28.84 -10.77
N LEU A 235 -1.85 29.41 -10.80
CA LEU A 235 -0.82 29.21 -9.77
C LEU A 235 -1.22 29.57 -8.33
N PRO A 236 -2.03 30.61 -8.03
CA PRO A 236 -2.23 31.06 -6.64
C PRO A 236 -2.96 30.03 -5.76
N THR A 237 -3.87 29.25 -6.34
CA THR A 237 -4.74 28.33 -5.56
C THR A 237 -4.02 27.03 -5.17
N ARG A 238 -3.00 26.62 -5.94
CA ARG A 238 -2.21 25.40 -5.64
C ARG A 238 -1.19 25.62 -4.53
N LEU A 239 -0.62 26.83 -4.40
CA LEU A 239 0.32 27.15 -3.33
C LEU A 239 -0.35 27.20 -1.95
N MET A 240 -1.61 27.68 -1.89
CA MET A 240 -2.38 27.71 -0.64
C MET A 240 -2.74 26.31 -0.10
N LYS A 241 -2.99 25.32 -0.97
CA LYS A 241 -3.21 23.93 -0.52
C LYS A 241 -1.95 23.28 0.04
N SER A 242 -0.76 23.66 -0.46
CA SER A 242 0.51 23.18 0.08
C SER A 242 0.82 23.76 1.47
N LEU A 243 0.39 24.99 1.74
CA LEU A 243 0.58 25.65 3.04
C LEU A 243 -0.44 25.21 4.10
N TYR A 244 -1.59 24.67 3.69
CA TYR A 244 -2.58 24.14 4.64
C TYR A 244 -2.15 22.80 5.27
N LEU A 245 -1.29 22.02 4.59
CA LEU A 245 -0.79 20.73 5.07
C LEU A 245 0.44 20.86 5.99
N SER A 246 1.10 22.03 6.05
CA SER A 246 2.23 22.25 6.97
C SER A 246 1.83 22.60 8.41
N ASN A 247 0.54 22.84 8.68
CA ASN A 247 0.04 23.28 10.00
C ASN A 247 -0.71 22.20 10.80
N LEU A 248 -0.65 20.93 10.40
CA LEU A 248 -1.20 19.81 11.18
C LEU A 248 -0.21 19.22 12.21
N ALA A 249 0.95 19.87 12.41
CA ALA A 249 1.97 19.43 13.36
C ALA A 249 1.72 19.87 14.82
N ASP A 250 0.71 20.69 15.11
CA ASP A 250 0.53 21.33 16.43
C ASP A 250 -0.68 20.86 17.23
N HIS A 251 -1.25 19.66 16.99
CA HIS A 251 -2.46 19.21 17.70
C HIS A 251 -2.40 17.78 18.29
N PHE A 252 -1.27 17.36 18.86
CA PHE A 252 -1.23 16.15 19.70
C PHE A 252 -0.21 16.27 20.85
N ASP A 253 -0.55 17.09 21.85
CA ASP A 253 -0.13 16.92 23.24
C ASP A 253 -1.38 17.04 24.12
N ALA A 254 -2.00 15.89 24.43
CA ALA A 254 -2.91 15.65 25.56
C ALA A 254 -3.20 14.14 25.70
#